data_AF-X6KUA5-F1
#
_entry.id   AF-X6KUA5-F1
#
_cell.length_a   1.000
_cell.length_b   1.000
_cell.length_c   1.000
_cell.angle_alpha   90.00
_cell.angle_beta   90.00
_cell.angle_gamma   90.00
#
_symmetry.space_group_name_H-M   'P 1'
#
loop_
_entity.id
_entity.type
_entity.pdbx_description
1 polymer ?
#
loop_
_entity_poly.entity_id
_entity_poly.type
_entity_poly.pdbx_seq_one_letter_code
_entity_poly.pdbx_strand_id
1 'polypeptide(L)' 'MEPRLRDTLMVHNERVKLLAGFANAVALGLIGFAILRPLTENSLHVNSLTIGWGLAGLALHGLSHYILGMLRKERPE' A
#
# COMPACT_ATOMS: atom_id res chain seq x y z
N MET A 1 35.72 -7.77 -3.01
CA MET A 1 35.16 -6.60 -2.29
C MET A 1 33.94 -7.08 -1.55
N GLU A 2 33.97 -7.14 -0.22
CA GLU A 2 32.75 -7.40 0.55
C GLU A 2 31.79 -6.22 0.36
N PRO A 3 30.48 -6.46 0.08
CA PRO A 3 29.50 -5.39 0.07
C PRO A 3 29.48 -4.74 1.45
N ARG A 4 29.54 -3.41 1.52
CA ARG A 4 29.43 -2.73 2.82
C ARG A 4 28.04 -3.03 3.37
N LEU A 5 27.94 -3.37 4.64
CA LEU A 5 26.66 -3.68 5.31
C LEU A 5 25.58 -2.62 5.02
N ARG A 6 26.01 -1.36 4.95
CA ARG A 6 25.22 -0.18 4.55
C ARG A 6 24.54 -0.33 3.19
N ASP A 7 25.29 -0.77 2.17
CA ASP A 7 24.78 -0.90 0.80
C ASP A 7 23.67 -1.97 0.74
N THR A 8 23.83 -3.05 1.51
CA THR A 8 22.81 -4.11 1.62
C THR A 8 21.53 -3.61 2.31
N LEU A 9 21.66 -2.77 3.34
CA LEU A 9 20.52 -2.15 4.02
C LEU A 9 19.79 -1.15 3.12
N MET A 10 20.53 -0.35 2.35
CA MET A 10 19.96 0.59 1.39
C MET A 10 19.11 -0.13 0.34
N VAL A 11 19.64 -1.18 -0.30
CA VAL A 11 18.92 -1.96 -1.31
C VAL A 11 17.64 -2.59 -0.74
N HIS A 12 17.70 -3.12 0.48
CA HIS A 12 16.50 -3.65 1.14
C HIS A 12 15.45 -2.56 1.36
N ASN A 13 15.84 -1.41 1.89
CA ASN A 13 14.94 -0.29 2.18
C ASN A 13 14.31 0.27 0.90
N GLU A 14 15.04 0.37 -0.20
CA GLU A 14 14.48 0.78 -1.50
C GLU A 14 13.40 -0.17 -1.98
N ARG A 15 13.65 -1.49 -1.92
CA ARG A 15 12.66 -2.50 -2.31
C ARG A 15 11.40 -2.44 -1.45
N VAL A 16 11.57 -2.26 -0.14
CA VAL A 16 10.45 -2.10 0.80
C VAL A 16 9.65 -0.84 0.48
N LYS A 17 10.30 0.28 0.18
CA LYS A 17 9.62 1.53 -0.23
C LYS A 17 8.86 1.36 -1.54
N LEU A 18 9.46 0.73 -2.54
CA LEU A 18 8.80 0.48 -3.83
C LEU A 18 7.57 -0.41 -3.65
N LEU A 19 7.68 -1.48 -2.86
CA LEU A 19 6.57 -2.38 -2.59
C LEU A 19 5.45 -1.69 -1.80
N ALA A 20 5.79 -0.94 -0.75
CA ALA A 20 4.83 -0.17 0.03
C ALA A 20 4.10 0.87 -0.84
N GLY A 21 4.85 1.61 -1.68
CA GLY A 21 4.30 2.59 -2.61
C GLY A 21 3.34 1.96 -3.62
N PHE A 22 3.72 0.81 -4.19
CA PHE A 22 2.87 0.04 -5.10
C PHE A 22 1.58 -0.42 -4.42
N ALA A 23 1.69 -1.05 -3.24
CA ALA A 23 0.53 -1.53 -2.48
C ALA A 23 -0.41 -0.37 -2.11
N ASN A 24 0.14 0.78 -1.73
CA ASN A 24 -0.65 1.98 -1.44
C ASN A 24 -1.38 2.52 -2.69
N ALA A 25 -0.72 2.55 -3.85
CA ALA A 25 -1.35 2.99 -5.09
C ALA A 25 -2.53 2.08 -5.48
N VAL A 26 -2.36 0.76 -5.37
CA VAL A 26 -3.44 -0.21 -5.60
C VAL A 26 -4.58 0.01 -4.60
N ALA A 27 -4.26 0.21 -3.32
CA ALA A 27 -5.24 0.48 -2.28
C ALA A 27 -6.11 1.72 -2.60
N LEU A 28 -5.48 2.83 -2.96
CA LEU A 28 -6.18 4.06 -3.36
C LEU A 28 -7.03 3.85 -4.62
N GLY A 29 -6.55 3.06 -5.58
CA GLY A 29 -7.33 2.68 -6.76
C GLY A 29 -8.61 1.92 -6.40
N LEU A 30 -8.53 0.94 -5.47
CA LEU A 30 -9.69 0.17 -5.02
C LEU A 30 -10.68 1.01 -4.20
N ILE A 31 -10.17 1.86 -3.30
CA ILE A 31 -11.02 2.79 -2.53
C ILE A 31 -11.71 3.77 -3.49
N GLY A 32 -10.96 4.34 -4.44
CA GLY A 32 -11.50 5.22 -5.47
C GLY A 32 -12.57 4.53 -6.32
N PHE A 33 -12.33 3.29 -6.74
CA PHE A 33 -13.30 2.49 -7.50
C PHE A 33 -14.57 2.23 -6.70
N ALA A 34 -14.46 1.90 -5.41
CA ALA A 34 -15.61 1.72 -4.53
C ALA A 34 -16.48 2.99 -4.43
N ILE A 35 -15.89 4.18 -4.52
CA ILE A 35 -16.63 5.44 -4.50
C ILE A 35 -17.18 5.79 -5.90
N LEU A 36 -16.34 5.69 -6.93
CA LEU A 36 -16.68 6.14 -8.28
C LEU A 36 -17.73 5.25 -8.94
N ARG A 37 -17.67 3.93 -8.76
CA ARG A 37 -18.60 3.00 -9.39
C ARG A 37 -20.08 3.31 -9.11
N PRO A 38 -20.55 3.39 -7.85
CA PRO A 38 -21.96 3.71 -7.58
C PRO A 38 -22.37 5.10 -8.08
N LEU A 39 -21.44 6.08 -8.05
CA LEU A 39 -21.67 7.42 -8.59
C LEU A 39 -21.87 7.40 -10.12
N THR A 40 -21.12 6.57 -10.85
CA THR A 40 -21.28 6.41 -12.30
C THR A 40 -22.54 5.65 -12.69
N GLU A 41 -22.97 4.69 -11.87
CA GLU A 41 -24.17 3.88 -12.11
C GLU A 41 -25.48 4.60 -11.68
N ASN A 42 -25.41 5.88 -11.27
CA ASN A 42 -26.53 6.67 -10.71
C ASN A 42 -27.33 5.93 -9.62
N SER A 43 -26.68 4.96 -8.99
CA SER A 43 -27.27 4.04 -8.04
C SER A 43 -26.65 4.37 -6.70
N LEU A 44 -27.35 5.18 -5.89
CA LEU A 44 -26.94 5.48 -4.51
C LEU A 44 -27.11 4.27 -3.58
N HIS A 45 -27.45 3.10 -4.12
CA HIS A 45 -27.45 1.85 -3.38
C HIS A 45 -26.02 1.40 -3.11
N VAL A 46 -25.63 1.51 -1.85
CA VAL A 46 -24.44 0.86 -1.31
C VAL A 46 -24.67 -0.65 -1.35
N ASN A 47 -24.18 -1.28 -2.42
CA ASN A 47 -24.18 -2.74 -2.57
C ASN A 47 -23.05 -3.35 -1.70
N SER A 48 -23.27 -4.57 -1.19
CA SER A 48 -22.26 -5.37 -0.49
C SER A 48 -20.94 -5.46 -1.24
N LEU A 49 -20.97 -5.49 -2.58
CA LEU A 49 -19.76 -5.50 -3.40
C LEU A 49 -18.95 -4.19 -3.27
N THR A 50 -19.64 -3.04 -3.20
CA THR A 50 -19.02 -1.73 -3.02
C THR A 50 -18.33 -1.63 -1.67
N ILE A 51 -18.98 -2.13 -0.61
CA ILE A 51 -18.38 -2.24 0.72
C ILE A 51 -17.17 -3.17 0.68
N GLY A 52 -17.27 -4.31 -0.02
CA GLY A 52 -16.17 -5.25 -0.21
C GLY A 52 -14.95 -4.61 -0.86
N TRP A 53 -15.12 -3.85 -1.94
CA TRP A 53 -14.03 -3.12 -2.59
C TRP A 53 -13.41 -2.04 -1.68
N GLY A 54 -14.25 -1.30 -0.94
CA GLY A 54 -13.77 -0.31 0.02
C GLY A 54 -12.95 -0.94 1.15
N LEU A 55 -13.44 -2.04 1.75
CA LEU A 55 -12.74 -2.77 2.79
C LEU A 55 -11.45 -3.41 2.28
N ALA A 56 -11.47 -4.00 1.08
CA ALA A 56 -10.27 -4.56 0.46
C ALA A 56 -9.21 -3.47 0.22
N GLY A 57 -9.63 -2.31 -0.27
CA GLY A 57 -8.77 -1.14 -0.43
C GLY A 57 -8.19 -0.65 0.90
N LEU A 58 -9.01 -0.56 1.96
CA LEU A 58 -8.54 -0.18 3.30
C LEU A 58 -7.56 -1.21 3.89
N ALA A 59 -7.82 -2.50 3.70
CA ALA A 59 -6.91 -3.57 4.15
C ALA A 59 -5.55 -3.48 3.43
N LEU A 60 -5.56 -3.27 2.11
CA LEU A 60 -4.34 -3.06 1.32
C LEU A 60 -3.63 -1.76 1.70
N HIS A 61 -4.36 -0.70 2.04
CA HIS A 61 -3.80 0.54 2.54
C HIS A 61 -3.06 0.31 3.87
N GLY A 62 -3.70 -0.39 4.81
CA GLY A 62 -3.06 -0.80 6.07
C GLY A 62 -1.84 -1.69 5.85
N LEU A 63 -1.92 -2.64 4.91
CA LEU A 63 -0.80 -3.50 4.55
C LEU A 63 0.38 -2.69 3.99
N SER A 64 0.13 -1.64 3.22
CA SER A 64 1.20 -0.79 2.69
C SER A 64 1.98 -0.07 3.80
N HIS A 65 1.28 0.41 4.83
CA HIS A 65 1.90 1.01 6.02
C HIS A 65 2.64 -0.03 6.85
N TYR A 66 2.09 -1.23 6.97
CA TYR A 66 2.77 -2.35 7.62
C TYR A 66 4.10 -2.69 6.91
N ILE A 67 4.08 -2.76 5.57
CA ILE A 67 5.29 -3.00 4.76
C ILE A 67 6.31 -1.87 4.98
N LEU A 68 5.87 -0.61 5.03
CA LEU A 68 6.75 0.52 5.31
C LEU A 68 7.41 0.42 6.70
N GLY A 69 6.73 -0.18 7.67
CA GLY A 69 7.27 -0.47 9.01
C GLY A 69 8.44 -1.46 9.01
N MET A 70 8.66 -2.22 7.93
CA MET A 70 9.80 -3.13 7.80
C MET A 70 11.12 -2.42 7.47
N LEU A 71 11.09 -1.09 7.26
CA LEU A 71 12.30 -0.30 7.02
C LEU A 71 13.31 -0.44 8.15
N ARG A 72 14.53 -0.83 7.80
CA ARG A 72 15.63 -0.96 8.76
C ARG A 72 16.38 0.36 8.85
N LYS A 73 16.50 0.92 10.05
CA LYS A 73 17.36 2.09 10.30
C LYS A 73 18.80 1.63 10.55
N GLU A 74 19.76 2.36 10.00
CA GLU A 74 21.14 2.32 10.46
C GLU A 74 21.13 2.78 11.93
N ARG A 75 21.71 1.95 12.83
CA ARG A 75 21.84 2.36 14.23
C ARG A 75 22.82 3.52 14.27
N PRO A 76 22.47 4.68 14.85
CA PRO A 76 23.46 5.70 15.14
C PRO A 76 24.39 5.11 16.21
N GLU A 77 25.67 5.00 15.88
CA GLU A 77 26.75 4.76 16.84
C GLU A 77 27.01 5.97 17.74
#